data_AF-A0A960BD31-F1
#
_entry.id   AF-A0A960BD31-F1
#
_cell.length_a   1.000
_cell.length_b   1.000
_cell.length_c   1.000
_cell.angle_alpha   90.00
_cell.angle_beta   90.00
_cell.angle_gamma   90.00
#
_symmetry.space_group_name_H-M   'P 1'
#
loop_
_entity.id
_entity.type
_entity.pdbx_description
1 polymer ?
#
loop_
_entity_poly.entity_id
_entity_poly.type
_entity_poly.pdbx_seq_one_letter_code
_entity_poly.pdbx_strand_id
1 'polypeptide(L)'
;YTLTQIDVDAGHVANEATASGTPPAGLTPPTATDNTDVPLSTDPAISLDKQVAGVSGSAAGDLIDYTFVVVNTGNVTLTGIVIDDPLVGSVTCPTTTLAPGEPMACSATYTLTQADVDSGHVANDAMVTGTDPHGTDVQASDNTDTPLAPGPALSLVKTGTLNGDAADDTISYEFLVTNTGNVTLTGVVVNDPLVGPVSCPATTLAPGASTTCTATYVLTQ
;
A
#
# COMPACT_ATOMS: atom_id res chain seq x y z
N TYR A 1 9.49 -42.81 19.30
CA TYR A 1 8.51 -41.93 18.66
C TYR A 1 9.26 -40.75 18.08
N THR A 2 8.99 -40.36 16.84
CA THR A 2 9.55 -39.13 16.23
C THR A 2 8.45 -38.09 16.22
N LEU A 3 8.74 -36.88 16.68
CA LEU A 3 7.76 -35.79 16.68
C LEU A 3 7.35 -35.43 15.24
N THR A 4 6.07 -35.17 15.07
CA THR A 4 5.45 -34.66 13.85
C THR A 4 4.96 -33.24 14.08
N GLN A 5 4.62 -32.51 13.01
CA GLN A 5 4.05 -31.17 13.16
C GLN A 5 2.72 -31.20 13.92
N ILE A 6 1.95 -32.29 13.81
CA ILE A 6 0.70 -32.46 14.57
C ILE A 6 0.98 -32.48 16.08
N ASP A 7 2.09 -33.08 16.51
CA ASP A 7 2.46 -33.08 17.94
C ASP A 7 2.85 -31.68 18.41
N VAL A 8 3.64 -30.95 17.60
CA VAL A 8 4.08 -29.60 17.93
C VAL A 8 2.89 -28.63 17.95
N ASP A 9 1.99 -28.73 16.97
CA ASP A 9 0.74 -27.96 16.92
C ASP A 9 -0.21 -28.32 18.06
N ALA A 10 -0.21 -29.57 18.53
CA ALA A 10 -0.95 -29.98 19.72
C ALA A 10 -0.33 -29.46 21.03
N GLY A 11 0.97 -29.11 21.01
CA GLY A 11 1.70 -28.65 22.19
C GLY A 11 2.02 -29.75 23.21
N HIS A 12 1.76 -31.02 22.90
CA HIS A 12 2.04 -32.14 23.80
C HIS A 12 2.02 -33.51 23.08
N VAL A 13 2.55 -34.55 23.74
CA VAL A 13 2.43 -35.96 23.32
C VAL A 13 1.93 -36.80 24.48
N ALA A 14 0.67 -37.26 24.38
CA ALA A 14 0.07 -38.18 25.34
C ALA A 14 0.30 -39.65 24.93
N ASN A 15 0.67 -40.50 25.89
CA ASN A 15 0.86 -41.93 25.69
C ASN A 15 0.23 -42.73 26.84
N GLU A 16 -0.52 -43.77 26.51
CA GLU A 16 -1.14 -44.70 27.48
C GLU A 16 -0.59 -46.11 27.28
N ALA A 17 -0.23 -46.77 28.38
CA ALA A 17 0.23 -48.16 28.39
C ALA A 17 -0.77 -49.04 29.14
N THR A 18 -1.01 -50.25 28.61
CA THR A 18 -1.83 -51.27 29.26
C THR A 18 -0.98 -52.51 29.56
N ALA A 19 -0.96 -52.95 30.81
CA ALA A 19 -0.44 -54.24 31.23
C ALA A 19 -1.60 -55.23 31.40
N SER A 20 -1.40 -56.48 30.99
CA SER A 20 -2.35 -57.57 31.22
C SER A 20 -1.61 -58.83 31.67
N GLY A 21 -2.31 -59.71 32.41
CA GLY A 21 -1.76 -60.99 32.86
C GLY A 21 -2.75 -62.13 32.64
N THR A 22 -2.25 -63.34 32.39
CA THR A 22 -3.09 -64.54 32.28
C THR A 22 -3.13 -65.27 33.60
N PRO A 23 -4.30 -65.38 34.27
CA PRO A 23 -4.43 -66.09 35.54
C PRO A 23 -4.67 -67.59 35.32
N PRO A 24 -4.62 -68.41 36.38
CA PRO A 24 -5.08 -69.80 36.35
C PRO A 24 -6.51 -69.97 35.80
N ALA A 25 -6.84 -71.19 35.34
CA ALA A 25 -8.10 -71.48 34.67
C ALA A 25 -9.34 -71.11 35.50
N GLY A 26 -10.32 -70.45 34.85
CA GLY A 26 -11.58 -70.03 35.45
C GLY A 26 -11.58 -68.61 36.03
N LEU A 27 -10.46 -67.87 35.94
CA LEU A 27 -10.35 -66.49 36.44
C LEU A 27 -10.30 -65.46 35.30
N THR A 28 -10.75 -64.24 35.59
CA THR A 28 -10.69 -63.10 34.67
C THR A 28 -9.27 -62.52 34.60
N PRO A 29 -8.69 -62.31 33.41
CA PRO A 29 -7.40 -61.62 33.27
C PRO A 29 -7.39 -60.24 33.91
N PRO A 30 -6.45 -59.95 34.84
CA PRO A 30 -6.26 -58.58 35.33
C PRO A 30 -5.67 -57.71 34.22
N THR A 31 -6.10 -56.45 34.22
CA THR A 31 -5.50 -55.39 33.41
C THR A 31 -5.20 -54.18 34.30
N ALA A 32 -4.18 -53.42 33.93
CA ALA A 32 -3.86 -52.12 34.53
C ALA A 32 -3.46 -51.16 33.41
N THR A 33 -3.89 -49.90 33.51
CA THR A 33 -3.54 -48.84 32.58
C THR A 33 -2.82 -47.73 33.34
N ASP A 34 -1.89 -47.08 32.65
CA ASP A 34 -1.21 -45.87 33.13
C ASP A 34 -0.92 -44.96 31.94
N ASN A 35 -0.88 -43.65 32.16
CA ASN A 35 -0.65 -42.67 31.10
C ASN A 35 0.43 -41.65 31.47
N THR A 36 1.00 -41.03 30.45
CA THR A 36 1.98 -39.96 30.59
C THR A 36 1.76 -38.96 29.47
N ASP A 37 1.80 -37.68 29.82
CA ASP A 37 1.70 -36.58 28.88
C ASP A 37 2.98 -35.72 28.94
N VAL A 38 3.61 -35.55 27.78
CA VAL A 38 4.86 -34.80 27.65
C VAL A 38 4.55 -33.48 26.94
N PRO A 39 4.60 -32.33 27.65
CA PRO A 39 4.36 -31.03 27.02
C PRO A 39 5.51 -30.66 26.07
N LEU A 40 5.17 -29.95 25.00
CA LEU A 40 6.10 -29.36 24.03
C LEU A 40 5.99 -27.84 24.12
N SER A 41 7.11 -27.14 23.96
CA SER A 41 7.11 -25.67 23.90
C SER A 41 6.62 -25.19 22.54
N THR A 42 5.60 -24.33 22.54
CA THR A 42 5.17 -23.59 21.35
C THR A 42 5.77 -22.18 21.38
N ASP A 43 6.19 -21.71 20.21
CA ASP A 43 6.77 -20.38 19.98
C ASP A 43 6.22 -19.86 18.64
N PRO A 44 4.96 -19.40 18.59
CA PRO A 44 4.37 -18.86 17.38
C PRO A 44 5.01 -17.50 17.07
N ALA A 45 5.42 -17.28 15.83
CA ALA A 45 5.96 -16.02 15.38
C ALA A 45 5.73 -15.83 13.87
N ILE A 46 5.52 -14.59 13.46
CA ILE A 46 5.29 -14.22 12.06
C ILE A 46 6.15 -12.99 11.74
N SER A 47 6.62 -12.90 10.50
CA SER A 47 7.27 -11.70 9.97
C SER A 47 6.58 -11.23 8.70
N LEU A 48 6.68 -9.93 8.45
CA LEU A 48 6.21 -9.26 7.25
C LEU A 48 7.37 -8.45 6.67
N ASP A 49 7.60 -8.58 5.37
CA ASP A 49 8.49 -7.72 4.57
C ASP A 49 7.66 -7.13 3.43
N LYS A 50 7.42 -5.83 3.50
CA LYS A 50 6.62 -5.06 2.55
C LYS A 50 7.54 -4.37 1.56
N GLN A 51 7.27 -4.59 0.28
CA GLN A 51 8.15 -4.14 -0.79
C GLN A 51 7.40 -3.43 -1.90
N VAL A 52 8.05 -2.43 -2.49
CA VAL A 52 7.62 -1.83 -3.75
C VAL A 52 8.16 -2.69 -4.89
N ALA A 53 7.26 -3.39 -5.60
CA ALA A 53 7.60 -4.23 -6.74
C ALA A 53 7.81 -3.41 -8.01
N GLY A 54 7.10 -2.29 -8.15
CA GLY A 54 7.21 -1.41 -9.31
C GLY A 54 6.39 -0.13 -9.16
N VAL A 55 6.79 0.88 -9.92
CA VAL A 55 6.07 2.16 -10.03
C VAL A 55 5.96 2.50 -11.52
N SER A 56 4.75 2.72 -12.03
CA SER A 56 4.53 2.98 -13.46
C SER A 56 4.89 4.42 -13.88
N GLY A 57 4.94 5.36 -12.92
CA GLY A 57 5.23 6.76 -13.17
C GLY A 57 5.13 7.63 -11.91
N SER A 58 4.80 8.90 -12.09
CA SER A 58 4.73 9.89 -10.99
C SER A 58 3.62 10.92 -11.22
N ALA A 59 2.59 10.56 -11.98
CA ALA A 59 1.39 11.35 -12.20
C ALA A 59 0.17 10.68 -11.54
N ALA A 60 -0.87 11.46 -11.26
CA ALA A 60 -2.12 10.91 -10.76
C ALA A 60 -2.68 9.88 -11.77
N GLY A 61 -3.10 8.72 -11.28
CA GLY A 61 -3.53 7.58 -12.10
C GLY A 61 -2.44 6.56 -12.41
N ASP A 62 -1.15 6.87 -12.19
CA ASP A 62 -0.08 5.86 -12.22
C ASP A 62 -0.23 4.86 -11.07
N LEU A 63 0.42 3.70 -11.19
CA LEU A 63 0.30 2.59 -10.25
C LEU A 63 1.59 2.38 -9.46
N ILE A 64 1.44 1.98 -8.19
CA ILE A 64 2.48 1.34 -7.38
C ILE A 64 2.04 -0.10 -7.12
N ASP A 65 2.86 -1.06 -7.52
CA ASP A 65 2.66 -2.48 -7.21
C ASP A 65 3.42 -2.83 -5.93
N TYR A 66 2.73 -3.47 -4.98
CA TYR A 66 3.29 -3.92 -3.72
C TYR A 66 3.37 -5.45 -3.67
N THR A 67 4.48 -5.95 -3.11
CA THR A 67 4.63 -7.35 -2.70
C THR A 67 4.76 -7.40 -1.18
N PHE A 68 4.09 -8.37 -0.55
CA PHE A 68 4.16 -8.62 0.89
C PHE A 68 4.69 -10.03 1.08
N VAL A 69 5.89 -10.18 1.64
CA VAL A 69 6.47 -11.48 1.97
C VAL A 69 6.21 -11.78 3.43
N VAL A 70 5.33 -12.76 3.66
CA VAL A 70 4.97 -13.26 5.00
C VAL A 70 5.76 -14.53 5.27
N VAL A 71 6.36 -14.65 6.45
CA VAL A 71 7.04 -15.88 6.86
C VAL A 71 6.55 -16.27 8.25
N ASN A 72 6.20 -17.55 8.44
CA ASN A 72 6.02 -18.10 9.77
C ASN A 72 7.41 -18.42 10.35
N THR A 73 7.91 -17.57 11.21
CA THR A 73 9.22 -17.73 11.86
C THR A 73 9.15 -18.54 13.16
N GLY A 74 7.95 -18.97 13.55
CA GLY A 74 7.71 -19.80 14.73
C GLY A 74 7.83 -21.30 14.47
N ASN A 75 7.41 -22.10 15.44
CA ASN A 75 7.48 -23.57 15.37
C ASN A 75 6.13 -24.29 15.23
N VAL A 76 5.01 -23.56 15.24
CA VAL A 76 3.66 -24.09 15.04
C VAL A 76 3.05 -23.60 13.73
N THR A 77 2.14 -24.37 13.14
CA THR A 77 1.39 -23.97 11.94
C THR A 77 0.50 -22.77 12.25
N LEU A 78 0.61 -21.69 11.47
CA LEU A 78 -0.28 -20.54 11.57
C LEU A 78 -1.43 -20.65 10.57
N THR A 79 -2.62 -20.23 10.99
CA THR A 79 -3.83 -20.18 10.16
C THR A 79 -4.46 -18.78 10.19
N GLY A 80 -5.46 -18.54 9.34
CA GLY A 80 -6.15 -17.25 9.32
C GLY A 80 -5.26 -16.07 8.90
N ILE A 81 -4.22 -16.34 8.10
CA ILE A 81 -3.28 -15.30 7.67
C ILE A 81 -4.02 -14.21 6.89
N VAL A 82 -3.94 -12.98 7.39
CA VAL A 82 -4.57 -11.79 6.81
C VAL A 82 -3.62 -10.60 6.91
N ILE A 83 -3.58 -9.77 5.87
CA ILE A 83 -2.84 -8.51 5.85
C ILE A 83 -3.86 -7.37 5.83
N ASP A 84 -3.74 -6.48 6.81
CA ASP A 84 -4.44 -5.20 6.87
C ASP A 84 -3.49 -4.10 6.39
N ASP A 85 -3.87 -3.41 5.32
CA ASP A 85 -3.13 -2.29 4.74
C ASP A 85 -4.14 -1.16 4.47
N PRO A 86 -4.12 -0.07 5.26
CA PRO A 86 -5.10 1.01 5.14
C PRO A 86 -5.05 1.76 3.81
N LEU A 87 -3.92 1.72 3.09
CA LEU A 87 -3.74 2.47 1.85
C LEU A 87 -4.27 1.70 0.64
N VAL A 88 -3.95 0.41 0.54
CA VAL A 88 -4.33 -0.43 -0.61
C VAL A 88 -5.60 -1.23 -0.38
N GLY A 89 -6.03 -1.37 0.88
CA GLY A 89 -7.19 -2.17 1.27
C GLY A 89 -6.92 -3.67 1.14
N SER A 90 -7.66 -4.33 0.26
CA SER A 90 -7.61 -5.80 0.13
C SER A 90 -6.29 -6.29 -0.46
N VAL A 91 -5.56 -7.10 0.30
CA VAL A 91 -4.34 -7.79 -0.15
C VAL A 91 -4.66 -9.22 -0.58
N THR A 92 -4.13 -9.65 -1.72
CA THR A 92 -4.37 -11.00 -2.26
C THR A 92 -3.24 -11.95 -1.88
N CYS A 93 -3.56 -13.01 -1.13
CA CYS A 93 -2.64 -14.07 -0.74
C CYS A 93 -3.05 -15.42 -1.36
N PRO A 94 -2.10 -16.30 -1.70
CA PRO A 94 -2.40 -17.61 -2.29
C PRO A 94 -2.98 -18.62 -1.28
N THR A 95 -2.67 -18.48 0.01
CA THR A 95 -3.19 -19.33 1.09
C THR A 95 -3.46 -18.48 2.34
N THR A 96 -4.12 -19.08 3.33
CA THR A 96 -4.32 -18.49 4.67
C THR A 96 -3.68 -19.35 5.76
N THR A 97 -2.80 -20.29 5.38
CA THR A 97 -2.11 -21.22 6.28
C THR A 97 -0.64 -21.27 5.91
N LEU A 98 0.22 -21.21 6.93
CA LEU A 98 1.66 -21.14 6.80
C LEU A 98 2.31 -22.10 7.80
N ALA A 99 2.97 -23.14 7.27
CA ALA A 99 3.78 -24.03 8.09
C ALA A 99 5.05 -23.31 8.59
N PRO A 100 5.69 -23.79 9.68
CA PRO A 100 6.95 -23.24 10.17
C PRO A 100 8.01 -23.12 9.07
N GLY A 101 8.61 -21.94 8.94
CA GLY A 101 9.67 -21.62 7.99
C GLY A 101 9.23 -21.39 6.54
N GLU A 102 7.97 -21.61 6.20
CA GLU A 102 7.47 -21.38 4.85
C GLU A 102 7.29 -19.87 4.59
N PRO A 103 7.69 -19.35 3.42
CA PRO A 103 7.36 -18.02 2.96
C PRO A 103 6.09 -18.02 2.09
N MET A 104 5.35 -16.91 2.11
CA MET A 104 4.22 -16.65 1.25
C MET A 104 4.31 -15.22 0.69
N ALA A 105 4.18 -15.09 -0.63
CA ALA A 105 4.10 -13.79 -1.29
C ALA A 105 2.63 -13.43 -1.55
N CYS A 106 2.21 -12.27 -1.05
CA CYS A 106 0.92 -11.64 -1.36
C CYS A 106 1.15 -10.36 -2.18
N SER A 107 0.11 -9.86 -2.84
CA SER A 107 0.21 -8.63 -3.64
C SER A 107 -1.02 -7.73 -3.55
N ALA A 108 -0.79 -6.44 -3.80
CA ALA A 108 -1.81 -5.42 -3.98
C ALA A 108 -1.25 -4.30 -4.87
N THR A 109 -2.15 -3.51 -5.48
CA THR A 109 -1.79 -2.37 -6.31
C THR A 109 -2.47 -1.12 -5.79
N TYR A 110 -1.74 -0.01 -5.76
CA TYR A 110 -2.24 1.31 -5.40
C TYR A 110 -2.24 2.24 -6.60
N THR A 111 -3.31 3.02 -6.79
CA THR A 111 -3.39 4.06 -7.82
C THR A 111 -3.07 5.41 -7.21
N LEU A 112 -2.04 6.08 -7.72
CA LEU A 112 -1.61 7.40 -7.28
C LEU A 112 -2.74 8.43 -7.42
N THR A 113 -2.93 9.20 -6.35
CA THR A 113 -3.79 10.37 -6.33
C THR A 113 -2.99 11.63 -6.62
N GLN A 114 -3.67 12.73 -6.94
CA GLN A 114 -2.98 14.02 -7.09
C GLN A 114 -2.38 14.50 -5.77
N ALA A 115 -2.98 14.15 -4.62
CA ALA A 115 -2.44 14.51 -3.32
C ALA A 115 -1.09 13.83 -3.06
N ASP A 116 -0.92 12.58 -3.50
CA ASP A 116 0.36 11.87 -3.38
C ASP A 116 1.44 12.56 -4.20
N VAL A 117 1.14 12.88 -5.47
CA VAL A 117 2.08 13.57 -6.37
C VAL A 117 2.45 14.95 -5.84
N ASP A 118 1.48 15.70 -5.31
CA ASP A 118 1.71 17.02 -4.70
C ASP A 118 2.50 16.92 -3.38
N SER A 119 2.36 15.82 -2.64
CA SER A 119 3.17 15.53 -1.44
C SER A 119 4.59 15.06 -1.76
N GLY A 120 4.80 14.52 -2.96
CA GLY A 120 6.08 14.03 -3.46
C GLY A 120 6.48 12.64 -2.97
N HIS A 121 5.61 11.92 -2.26
CA HIS A 121 5.86 10.54 -1.85
C HIS A 121 4.58 9.78 -1.49
N VAL A 122 4.68 8.46 -1.30
CA VAL A 122 3.61 7.60 -0.78
C VAL A 122 4.16 6.79 0.39
N ALA A 123 3.73 7.13 1.59
CA ALA A 123 3.95 6.32 2.78
C ALA A 123 2.88 5.23 2.88
N ASN A 124 3.30 3.98 3.12
CA ASN A 124 2.39 2.85 3.17
C ASN A 124 2.79 1.85 4.27
N ASP A 125 1.93 1.68 5.28
CA ASP A 125 2.07 0.74 6.41
C ASP A 125 1.16 -0.48 6.23
N ALA A 126 1.60 -1.65 6.66
CA ALA A 126 0.76 -2.85 6.71
C ALA A 126 1.03 -3.68 7.96
N MET A 127 0.03 -4.44 8.38
CA MET A 127 0.11 -5.39 9.48
C MET A 127 -0.40 -6.75 9.03
N VAL A 128 0.39 -7.80 9.25
CA VAL A 128 -0.05 -9.19 9.09
C VAL A 128 -0.50 -9.73 10.43
N THR A 129 -1.59 -10.51 10.44
CA THR A 129 -2.05 -11.30 11.59
C THR A 129 -2.15 -12.77 11.18
N GLY A 130 -1.78 -13.67 12.08
CA GLY A 130 -2.01 -15.11 11.97
C GLY A 130 -2.35 -15.71 13.33
N THR A 131 -3.08 -16.81 13.35
CA THR A 131 -3.54 -17.48 14.58
C THR A 131 -2.86 -18.83 14.72
N ASP A 132 -2.31 -19.10 15.91
CA ASP A 132 -1.69 -20.37 16.27
C ASP A 132 -2.75 -21.49 16.51
N PRO A 133 -2.35 -22.76 16.64
CA PRO A 133 -3.28 -23.87 16.88
C PRO A 133 -4.06 -23.80 18.20
N HIS A 134 -3.65 -22.94 19.13
CA HIS A 134 -4.28 -22.72 20.43
C HIS A 134 -5.17 -21.47 20.46
N GLY A 135 -5.32 -20.78 19.32
CA GLY A 135 -6.18 -19.61 19.18
C GLY A 135 -5.53 -18.28 19.58
N THR A 136 -4.20 -18.24 19.73
CA THR A 136 -3.45 -17.02 20.00
C THR A 136 -3.03 -16.36 18.70
N ASP A 137 -3.30 -15.06 18.57
CA ASP A 137 -2.86 -14.29 17.42
C ASP A 137 -1.41 -13.84 17.57
N VAL A 138 -0.67 -13.88 16.46
CA VAL A 138 0.64 -13.27 16.26
C VAL A 138 0.57 -12.23 15.16
N GLN A 139 1.34 -11.17 15.32
CA GLN A 139 1.30 -10.01 14.44
C GLN A 139 2.70 -9.51 14.11
N ALA A 140 2.84 -8.95 12.91
CA ALA A 140 4.01 -8.20 12.50
C ALA A 140 3.57 -7.05 11.60
N SER A 141 4.34 -5.96 11.60
CA SER A 141 4.08 -4.80 10.76
C SER A 141 5.33 -4.41 9.99
N ASP A 142 5.15 -3.86 8.80
CA ASP A 142 6.22 -3.27 8.02
C ASP A 142 5.70 -2.11 7.17
N ASN A 143 6.60 -1.24 6.71
CA ASN A 143 6.24 -0.06 5.95
C ASN A 143 7.19 0.23 4.79
N THR A 144 6.71 1.07 3.88
CA THR A 144 7.49 1.59 2.75
C THR A 144 7.21 3.09 2.60
N ASP A 145 8.21 3.83 2.13
CA ASP A 145 8.04 5.21 1.70
C ASP A 145 8.57 5.38 0.27
N THR A 146 7.65 5.61 -0.66
CA THR A 146 7.93 5.63 -2.10
C THR A 146 8.04 7.08 -2.59
N PRO A 147 9.25 7.59 -2.89
CA PRO A 147 9.39 8.96 -3.41
C PRO A 147 8.84 9.08 -4.83
N LEU A 148 8.14 10.19 -5.11
CA LEU A 148 7.62 10.55 -6.42
C LEU A 148 8.36 11.77 -6.96
N ALA A 149 8.87 11.68 -8.19
CA ALA A 149 9.61 12.78 -8.80
C ALA A 149 8.68 13.94 -9.21
N PRO A 150 8.85 15.16 -8.67
CA PRO A 150 8.08 16.30 -9.12
C PRO A 150 8.58 16.78 -10.49
N GLY A 151 7.64 17.04 -11.39
CA GLY A 151 7.84 17.56 -12.74
C GLY A 151 6.93 18.75 -13.02
N PRO A 152 7.12 19.90 -12.35
CA PRO A 152 6.36 21.12 -12.63
C PRO A 152 6.67 21.64 -14.03
N ALA A 153 5.64 21.97 -14.81
CA ALA A 153 5.80 22.58 -16.13
C ALA A 153 4.58 23.45 -16.46
N LEU A 154 4.82 24.54 -17.19
CA LEU A 154 3.80 25.51 -17.57
C LEU A 154 3.96 25.88 -19.05
N SER A 155 2.84 26.00 -19.76
CA SER A 155 2.78 26.54 -21.11
C SER A 155 1.94 27.82 -21.11
N LEU A 156 2.31 28.77 -21.97
CA LEU A 156 1.61 30.03 -22.17
C LEU A 156 1.43 30.30 -23.66
N VAL A 157 0.19 30.54 -24.08
CA VAL A 157 -0.14 31.02 -25.43
C VAL A 157 -0.73 32.43 -25.31
N LYS A 158 -0.11 33.40 -25.98
CA LYS A 158 -0.58 34.78 -26.06
C LYS A 158 -1.19 35.03 -27.44
N THR A 159 -2.42 35.51 -27.49
CA THR A 159 -3.09 35.97 -28.72
C THR A 159 -3.51 37.42 -28.55
N GLY A 160 -3.65 38.14 -29.67
CA GLY A 160 -4.07 39.54 -29.68
C GLY A 160 -5.01 39.79 -30.84
N THR A 161 -6.11 40.48 -30.57
CA THR A 161 -7.11 40.89 -31.57
C THR A 161 -7.21 42.40 -31.59
N LEU A 162 -6.98 42.99 -32.76
CA LEU A 162 -7.13 44.43 -32.96
C LEU A 162 -8.61 44.78 -33.13
N ASN A 163 -9.08 45.75 -32.36
CA ASN A 163 -10.45 46.27 -32.39
C ASN A 163 -10.48 47.67 -33.00
N GLY A 164 -10.28 47.78 -34.33
CA GLY A 164 -10.32 49.04 -35.09
C GLY A 164 -8.95 49.50 -35.66
N ASP A 165 -8.92 50.63 -36.36
CA ASP A 165 -7.74 51.23 -37.03
C ASP A 165 -7.54 52.75 -36.82
N ALA A 166 -8.21 53.33 -35.81
CA ALA A 166 -8.19 54.74 -35.40
C ALA A 166 -7.55 54.96 -34.00
N ALA A 167 -7.41 56.22 -33.59
CA ALA A 167 -7.05 56.57 -32.21
C ALA A 167 -8.15 56.14 -31.23
N ASP A 168 -7.78 55.76 -30.00
CA ASP A 168 -8.64 55.14 -28.97
C ASP A 168 -9.05 53.67 -29.22
N ASP A 169 -8.63 53.09 -30.35
CA ASP A 169 -8.83 51.66 -30.59
C ASP A 169 -7.91 50.80 -29.73
N THR A 170 -8.33 49.56 -29.52
CA THR A 170 -7.72 48.66 -28.54
C THR A 170 -7.23 47.36 -29.15
N ILE A 171 -6.23 46.76 -28.52
CA ILE A 171 -5.87 45.36 -28.73
C ILE A 171 -6.35 44.58 -27.51
N SER A 172 -7.25 43.61 -27.72
CA SER A 172 -7.61 42.62 -26.72
C SER A 172 -6.60 41.49 -26.73
N TYR A 173 -5.88 41.28 -25.64
CA TYR A 173 -4.98 40.15 -25.44
C TYR A 173 -5.64 39.04 -24.63
N GLU A 174 -5.44 37.80 -25.05
CA GLU A 174 -5.74 36.61 -24.27
C GLU A 174 -4.46 35.83 -23.99
N PHE A 175 -4.34 35.33 -22.76
CA PHE A 175 -3.21 34.56 -22.26
C PHE A 175 -3.75 33.23 -21.75
N LEU A 176 -3.67 32.19 -22.58
CA LEU A 176 -4.02 30.83 -22.18
C LEU A 176 -2.81 30.21 -21.47
N VAL A 177 -2.92 30.06 -20.16
CA VAL A 177 -1.92 29.42 -19.32
C VAL A 177 -2.38 28.00 -19.02
N THR A 178 -1.52 27.01 -19.25
CA THR A 178 -1.80 25.59 -19.02
C THR A 178 -0.72 24.96 -18.15
N ASN A 179 -1.11 24.25 -17.10
CA ASN A 179 -0.19 23.38 -16.36
C ASN A 179 0.06 22.10 -17.18
N THR A 180 1.28 21.93 -17.66
CA THR A 180 1.72 20.75 -18.43
C THR A 180 2.59 19.81 -17.61
N GLY A 181 2.76 20.08 -16.32
CA GLY A 181 3.49 19.23 -15.37
C GLY A 181 2.59 18.21 -14.67
N ASN A 182 3.17 17.50 -13.69
CA ASN A 182 2.46 16.48 -12.89
C ASN A 182 2.04 16.97 -11.48
N VAL A 183 2.50 18.15 -11.04
CA VAL A 183 2.14 18.74 -9.75
C VAL A 183 1.15 19.88 -9.91
N THR A 184 0.31 20.11 -8.90
CA THR A 184 -0.58 21.27 -8.83
C THR A 184 0.25 22.55 -8.70
N LEU A 185 0.05 23.51 -9.62
CA LEU A 185 0.67 24.82 -9.57
C LEU A 185 -0.24 25.81 -8.85
N THR A 186 0.30 26.61 -7.94
CA THR A 186 -0.41 27.69 -7.25
C THR A 186 0.29 29.04 -7.50
N GLY A 187 -0.44 30.15 -7.34
CA GLY A 187 0.11 31.48 -7.57
C GLY A 187 0.39 31.80 -9.04
N VAL A 188 -0.35 31.17 -9.96
CA VAL A 188 -0.24 31.46 -11.40
C VAL A 188 -0.61 32.92 -11.67
N VAL A 189 0.33 33.67 -12.21
CA VAL A 189 0.19 35.08 -12.61
C VAL A 189 0.84 35.31 -13.96
N VAL A 190 0.32 36.27 -14.71
CA VAL A 190 0.90 36.69 -16.00
C VAL A 190 1.37 38.14 -15.86
N ASN A 191 2.65 38.38 -16.13
CA ASN A 191 3.21 39.73 -16.21
C ASN A 191 3.62 40.00 -17.64
N ASP A 192 2.99 40.98 -18.26
CA ASP A 192 3.30 41.37 -19.62
C ASP A 192 3.88 42.80 -19.64
N PRO A 193 5.03 43.04 -20.29
CA PRO A 193 5.64 44.37 -20.30
C PRO A 193 4.78 45.48 -20.91
N LEU A 194 3.83 45.16 -21.81
CA LEU A 194 3.02 46.13 -22.51
C LEU A 194 1.74 46.47 -21.75
N VAL A 195 1.05 45.47 -21.20
CA VAL A 195 -0.22 45.64 -20.49
C VAL A 195 -0.09 45.58 -18.97
N GLY A 196 1.11 45.32 -18.44
CA GLY A 196 1.37 45.17 -17.02
C GLY A 196 0.93 43.82 -16.46
N PRO A 197 0.72 43.74 -15.12
CA PRO A 197 0.19 42.54 -14.47
C PRO A 197 -1.22 42.21 -14.96
N VAL A 198 -1.44 40.94 -15.34
CA VAL A 198 -2.72 40.44 -15.84
C VAL A 198 -3.36 39.53 -14.79
N SER A 199 -4.59 39.85 -14.41
CA SER A 199 -5.36 39.01 -13.48
C SER A 199 -5.93 37.79 -14.19
N CYS A 200 -5.70 36.62 -13.63
CA CYS A 200 -6.22 35.35 -14.15
C CYS A 200 -7.45 34.91 -13.35
N PRO A 201 -8.50 34.36 -13.98
CA PRO A 201 -9.68 33.82 -13.27
C PRO A 201 -9.34 32.70 -12.29
N ALA A 202 -8.29 31.92 -12.56
CA ALA A 202 -7.78 30.90 -11.65
C ALA A 202 -6.26 31.07 -11.50
N THR A 203 -5.77 30.98 -10.27
CA THR A 203 -4.33 31.03 -9.95
C THR A 203 -3.81 29.68 -9.45
N THR A 204 -4.67 28.68 -9.38
CA THR A 204 -4.33 27.30 -9.02
C THR A 204 -4.73 26.39 -10.17
N LEU A 205 -3.77 25.66 -10.73
CA LEU A 205 -3.96 24.78 -11.87
C LEU A 205 -3.47 23.38 -11.51
N ALA A 206 -4.40 22.43 -11.40
CA ALA A 206 -4.06 21.01 -11.39
C ALA A 206 -3.37 20.62 -12.72
N PRO A 207 -2.63 19.50 -12.78
CA PRO A 207 -2.10 18.96 -14.04
C PRO A 207 -3.13 18.92 -15.16
N GLY A 208 -2.77 19.43 -16.34
CA GLY A 208 -3.65 19.51 -17.51
C GLY A 208 -4.71 20.61 -17.47
N ALA A 209 -4.93 21.27 -16.32
CA ALA A 209 -5.84 22.40 -16.22
C ALA A 209 -5.26 23.67 -16.85
N SER A 210 -6.15 24.55 -17.31
CA SER A 210 -5.78 25.84 -17.90
C SER A 210 -6.65 26.99 -17.40
N THR A 211 -6.15 28.21 -17.56
CA THR A 211 -6.88 29.46 -17.32
C THR A 211 -6.58 30.44 -18.45
N THR A 212 -7.59 31.20 -18.87
CA THR A 212 -7.42 32.29 -19.85
C THR A 212 -7.50 33.62 -19.13
N CYS A 213 -6.39 34.34 -19.10
CA CYS A 213 -6.31 35.69 -18.55
C CYS A 213 -6.45 36.71 -19.69
N THR A 214 -7.08 37.85 -19.44
CA THR A 214 -7.30 38.86 -20.49
C THR A 214 -6.80 40.23 -20.07
N ALA A 215 -6.33 41.00 -21.04
CA ALA A 215 -5.91 42.38 -20.86
C ALA A 215 -6.16 43.20 -22.13
N THR A 216 -6.30 44.52 -21.97
CA THR A 216 -6.55 45.43 -23.09
C THR A 216 -5.45 46.48 -23.15
N TYR A 217 -4.91 46.70 -24.35
CA TYR A 217 -3.98 47.79 -24.63
C TYR A 217 -4.66 48.84 -25.50
N VAL A 218 -4.60 50.12 -25.09
CA VAL A 218 -5.10 51.25 -25.89
C VAL A 218 -3.96 51.80 -26.76
N LEU A 219 -4.20 51.98 -28.05
CA LEU A 219 -3.19 52.50 -28.97
C LEU A 219 -2.87 53.97 -28.64
N THR A 220 -1.59 54.26 -28.40
CA THR A 220 -1.07 55.61 -28.16
C THR A 220 -0.45 56.18 -29.44
N GLN A 221 -0.67 57.47 -29.71
CA GLN A 221 -0.08 58.19 -30.85
C GLN A 221 1.22 58.89 -30.48
#